data_AF-A0A5S3UJG7-F1
#
_entry.id   AF-A0A5S3UJG7-F1
#
_cell.length_a   1.000
_cell.length_b   1.000
_cell.length_c   1.000
_cell.angle_alpha   90.00
_cell.angle_beta   90.00
_cell.angle_gamma   90.00
#
_symmetry.space_group_name_H-M   'P 1'
#
loop_
_entity.id
_entity.type
_entity.pdbx_description
1 polymer ?
#
loop_
_entity_poly.entity_id
_entity_poly.type
_entity_poly.pdbx_seq_one_letter_code
_entity_poly.pdbx_strand_id
1 'polypeptide(L)'
;MRQHALAAALLTLSTSTLANTIEDTVASGLNKPAIYYADIEPYLKSAAKHPSVTLKQIGTSFQGQALNSLKIGNGPIKVMMWSQMHGDENTATAALMDFLSFITADENAKWLTSWQQKITLLIIPMVNPDGAAMQTRHNAQGIDLNRDAKALRTKEGQILMAVANEFKPDFGFNLHDQNAYYGAGKMGKQATISVLAPAYNEAREVNKSRGEAMQFIAHLAKSVETMIPGHLGKYNDSYSFRSFGDTFSEKGIRTILIESGAYPNDPNRQIARKVNRVLYKNAIDSLTTGAWKNAKIAQYHAIPFNAKDNWVDLLIDDVTVKSELGYYQIDIAINNKGQSPIIKELGDISSIRQGYTSLDASSLNFKVGNSFVLNESLTLTESKYKELLIQGYSCFSGDINMLENATNWPVYACKSVFTSIPSLHAPAAFFLQANGKNKYAVLGAELINLD
;
A
#
# COMPACT_ATOMS: atom_id res chain seq x y z
N MET A 1 74.20 -8.75 29.74
CA MET A 1 73.29 -9.82 29.28
C MET A 1 71.88 -9.28 29.25
N ARG A 2 71.22 -9.39 28.08
CA ARG A 2 69.77 -9.24 27.80
C ARG A 2 69.15 -7.84 27.93
N GLN A 3 69.10 -7.14 26.79
CA GLN A 3 68.02 -6.19 26.48
C GLN A 3 66.76 -7.00 26.10
N HIS A 4 65.62 -6.66 26.69
CA HIS A 4 64.31 -7.14 26.26
C HIS A 4 63.59 -6.03 25.50
N ALA A 5 63.49 -6.19 24.18
CA ALA A 5 62.60 -5.40 23.35
C ALA A 5 61.20 -6.00 23.45
N LEU A 6 60.23 -5.25 24.00
CA LEU A 6 58.82 -5.56 23.85
C LEU A 6 58.36 -5.07 22.48
N ALA A 7 58.01 -6.00 21.58
CA ALA A 7 57.25 -5.70 20.39
C ALA A 7 55.76 -5.63 20.75
N ALA A 8 55.15 -4.45 20.67
CA ALA A 8 53.71 -4.30 20.75
C ALA A 8 53.10 -4.57 19.37
N ALA A 9 52.44 -5.71 19.21
CA ALA A 9 51.60 -5.98 18.04
C ALA A 9 50.27 -5.22 18.21
N LEU A 10 50.04 -4.17 17.42
CA LEU A 10 48.71 -3.59 17.26
C LEU A 10 47.85 -4.55 16.43
N LEU A 11 46.88 -5.22 17.08
CA LEU A 11 45.74 -5.79 16.36
C LEU A 11 44.85 -4.63 15.89
N THR A 12 44.87 -4.36 14.58
CA THR A 12 43.82 -3.57 13.95
C THR A 12 42.56 -4.45 13.86
N LEU A 13 41.60 -4.20 14.75
CA LEU A 13 40.24 -4.70 14.60
C LEU A 13 39.63 -4.01 13.37
N SER A 14 39.66 -4.69 12.22
CA SER A 14 38.88 -4.28 11.07
C SER A 14 37.40 -4.51 11.40
N THR A 15 36.68 -3.46 11.78
CA THR A 15 35.23 -3.48 11.78
C THR A 15 34.79 -3.50 10.31
N SER A 16 34.66 -4.69 9.73
CA SER A 16 33.89 -4.85 8.50
C SER A 16 32.43 -4.60 8.86
N THR A 17 32.01 -3.34 8.84
CA THR A 17 30.59 -3.00 8.71
C THR A 17 30.13 -3.67 7.43
N LEU A 18 29.32 -4.73 7.55
CA LEU A 18 28.65 -5.34 6.40
C LEU A 18 27.93 -4.22 5.65
N ALA A 19 28.18 -4.09 4.34
CA ALA A 19 27.49 -3.09 3.53
C ALA A 19 25.97 -3.31 3.67
N ASN A 20 25.23 -2.23 3.95
CA ASN A 20 23.78 -2.33 4.08
C ASN A 20 23.17 -2.86 2.78
N THR A 21 22.35 -3.90 2.87
CA THR A 21 21.64 -4.40 1.71
C THR A 21 20.53 -3.42 1.31
N ILE A 22 20.05 -3.47 0.07
CA ILE A 22 18.85 -2.71 -0.33
C ILE A 22 17.64 -3.11 0.52
N GLU A 23 17.62 -4.35 1.02
CA GLU A 23 16.55 -4.85 1.86
C GLU A 23 16.49 -4.15 3.22
N ASP A 24 17.62 -3.70 3.74
CA ASP A 24 17.75 -3.04 5.05
C ASP A 24 17.82 -1.51 4.94
N THR A 25 17.94 -0.96 3.72
CA THR A 25 18.01 0.48 3.51
C THR A 25 16.64 1.12 3.65
N VAL A 26 16.47 1.99 4.65
CA VAL A 26 15.20 2.66 4.95
C VAL A 26 15.42 4.15 5.24
N ALA A 27 14.78 5.00 4.45
CA ALA A 27 14.64 6.43 4.72
C ALA A 27 13.75 6.66 5.96
N SER A 28 14.28 7.38 6.95
CA SER A 28 13.62 7.62 8.23
C SER A 28 12.38 8.53 8.10
N GLY A 29 11.44 8.44 9.05
CA GLY A 29 10.26 9.31 9.09
C GLY A 29 9.20 9.05 8.00
N LEU A 30 9.38 8.03 7.15
CA LEU A 30 8.43 7.65 6.09
C LEU A 30 7.58 6.41 6.44
N ASN A 31 7.70 5.87 7.67
CA ASN A 31 6.75 4.88 8.19
C ASN A 31 5.57 5.60 8.84
N LYS A 32 4.63 6.06 8.00
CA LYS A 32 3.46 6.82 8.43
C LYS A 32 2.32 6.74 7.39
N PRO A 33 1.07 7.08 7.77
CA PRO A 33 -0.09 6.91 6.90
C PRO A 33 -0.08 7.78 5.64
N ALA A 34 0.57 8.94 5.70
CA ALA A 34 0.56 9.95 4.65
C ALA A 34 1.98 10.51 4.42
N ILE A 35 2.39 10.65 3.17
CA ILE A 35 3.66 11.30 2.78
C ILE A 35 3.34 12.47 1.86
N TYR A 36 3.91 13.62 2.23
CA TYR A 36 3.79 14.89 1.54
C TYR A 36 5.09 15.23 0.83
N TYR A 37 5.04 16.20 -0.08
CA TYR A 37 6.24 16.69 -0.78
C TYR A 37 7.35 17.12 0.20
N ALA A 38 6.98 17.81 1.29
CA ALA A 38 7.92 18.26 2.32
C ALA A 38 8.68 17.12 3.01
N ASP A 39 8.11 15.92 3.07
CA ASP A 39 8.77 14.76 3.66
C ASP A 39 9.85 14.18 2.75
N ILE A 40 9.68 14.28 1.43
CA ILE A 40 10.59 13.69 0.45
C ILE A 40 11.65 14.68 -0.01
N GLU A 41 11.37 15.98 -0.01
CA GLU A 41 12.29 17.00 -0.50
C GLU A 41 13.71 16.92 0.12
N PRO A 42 13.87 16.69 1.44
CA PRO A 42 15.20 16.51 2.03
C PRO A 42 15.98 15.35 1.42
N TYR A 43 15.31 14.23 1.11
CA TYR A 43 15.92 13.07 0.45
C TYR A 43 16.32 13.38 -0.99
N LEU A 44 15.49 14.12 -1.74
CA LEU A 44 15.83 14.54 -3.11
C LEU A 44 17.07 15.43 -3.11
N LYS A 45 17.10 16.42 -2.22
CA LYS A 45 18.23 17.35 -2.04
C LYS A 45 19.49 16.61 -1.56
N SER A 46 19.34 15.63 -0.68
CA SER A 46 20.47 14.82 -0.21
C SER A 46 21.06 13.98 -1.34
N ALA A 47 20.20 13.29 -2.11
CA ALA A 47 20.64 12.48 -3.26
C ALA A 47 21.34 13.33 -4.32
N ALA A 48 20.86 14.55 -4.56
CA ALA A 48 21.45 15.50 -5.51
C ALA A 48 22.87 15.98 -5.15
N LYS A 49 23.35 15.73 -3.92
CA LYS A 49 24.75 16.00 -3.56
C LYS A 49 25.72 15.01 -4.20
N HIS A 50 25.24 13.82 -4.56
CA HIS A 50 26.06 12.81 -5.22
C HIS A 50 26.28 13.18 -6.70
N PRO A 51 27.52 13.17 -7.22
CA PRO A 51 27.85 13.72 -8.54
C PRO A 51 27.16 13.00 -9.71
N SER A 52 26.76 11.74 -9.54
CA SER A 52 26.00 10.98 -10.56
C SER A 52 24.51 11.34 -10.62
N VAL A 53 23.99 12.19 -9.72
CA VAL A 53 22.56 12.52 -9.61
C VAL A 53 22.31 13.94 -10.08
N THR A 54 21.44 14.11 -11.07
CA THR A 54 20.93 15.42 -11.49
C THR A 54 19.48 15.58 -11.03
N LEU A 55 19.25 16.45 -10.04
CA LEU A 55 17.92 16.87 -9.63
C LEU A 55 17.46 18.05 -10.51
N LYS A 56 16.26 17.95 -11.07
CA LYS A 56 15.64 19.00 -11.88
C LYS A 56 14.19 19.20 -11.46
N GLN A 57 13.78 20.43 -11.23
CA GLN A 57 12.36 20.79 -11.17
C GLN A 57 11.81 20.79 -12.61
N ILE A 58 10.90 19.86 -12.88
CA ILE A 58 10.31 19.64 -14.21
C ILE A 58 9.02 20.45 -14.43
N GLY A 59 8.52 21.07 -13.36
CA GLY A 59 7.38 21.97 -13.41
C GLY A 59 6.82 22.23 -12.02
N THR A 60 5.55 22.64 -11.97
CA THR A 60 4.79 22.77 -10.73
C THR A 60 3.38 22.22 -10.92
N SER A 61 2.74 21.82 -9.84
CA SER A 61 1.34 21.42 -9.82
C SER A 61 0.42 22.60 -10.12
N PHE A 62 -0.89 22.35 -10.09
CA PHE A 62 -1.90 23.40 -10.20
C PHE A 62 -1.77 24.45 -9.07
N GLN A 63 -1.57 24.03 -7.82
CA GLN A 63 -1.37 24.94 -6.67
C GLN A 63 0.08 25.43 -6.51
N GLY A 64 0.97 25.11 -7.45
CA GLY A 64 2.32 25.65 -7.48
C GLY A 64 3.37 24.85 -6.69
N GLN A 65 3.02 23.67 -6.17
CA GLN A 65 4.01 22.78 -5.56
C GLN A 65 4.98 22.24 -6.61
N ALA A 66 6.25 22.05 -6.25
CA ALA A 66 7.27 21.58 -7.18
C ALA A 66 7.03 20.13 -7.61
N LEU A 67 7.19 19.86 -8.91
CA LEU A 67 7.39 18.52 -9.44
C LEU A 67 8.85 18.37 -9.82
N ASN A 68 9.51 17.35 -9.27
CA ASN A 68 10.93 17.09 -9.53
C ASN A 68 11.16 15.78 -10.25
N SER A 69 12.28 15.72 -10.96
CA SER A 69 12.86 14.48 -11.46
C SER A 69 14.31 14.33 -11.00
N LEU A 70 14.76 13.09 -10.82
CA LEU A 70 16.16 12.74 -10.59
C LEU A 70 16.64 11.88 -11.75
N LYS A 71 17.70 12.34 -12.43
CA LYS A 71 18.38 11.58 -13.49
C LYS A 71 19.69 11.00 -12.96
N ILE A 72 19.92 9.71 -13.20
CA ILE A 72 21.13 8.99 -12.78
C ILE A 72 21.66 8.18 -13.96
N GLY A 73 22.96 8.31 -14.25
CA GLY A 73 23.63 7.60 -15.35
C GLY A 73 23.37 8.18 -16.74
N ASN A 74 24.14 7.69 -17.72
CA ASN A 74 24.19 8.20 -19.10
C ASN A 74 24.16 7.07 -20.15
N GLY A 75 23.71 5.87 -19.77
CA GLY A 75 23.67 4.74 -20.67
C GLY A 75 22.49 4.72 -21.65
N PRO A 76 22.56 3.88 -22.68
CA PRO A 76 21.56 3.85 -23.74
C PRO A 76 20.21 3.25 -23.32
N ILE A 77 20.15 2.38 -22.30
CA ILE A 77 18.89 1.80 -21.81
C ILE A 77 18.21 2.84 -20.94
N LYS A 78 17.04 3.32 -21.36
CA LYS A 78 16.32 4.37 -20.65
C LYS A 78 15.20 3.81 -19.80
N VAL A 79 15.27 4.06 -18.50
CA VAL A 79 14.28 3.60 -17.52
C VAL A 79 13.63 4.81 -16.87
N MET A 80 12.31 4.89 -16.94
CA MET A 80 11.53 5.92 -16.25
C MET A 80 10.70 5.27 -15.13
N MET A 81 10.75 5.83 -13.92
CA MET A 81 9.93 5.42 -12.79
C MET A 81 9.12 6.62 -12.32
N TRP A 82 7.80 6.48 -12.16
CA TRP A 82 6.96 7.53 -11.60
C TRP A 82 6.01 6.96 -10.56
N SER A 83 5.77 7.74 -9.50
CA SER A 83 4.89 7.35 -8.40
C SER A 83 3.93 8.48 -8.00
N GLN A 84 2.91 8.10 -7.23
CA GLN A 84 1.98 9.00 -6.56
C GLN A 84 1.34 10.02 -7.51
N MET A 85 0.86 9.52 -8.66
CA MET A 85 -0.06 10.27 -9.52
C MET A 85 -1.47 10.35 -8.93
N HIS A 86 -1.82 9.37 -8.10
CA HIS A 86 -2.87 9.51 -7.11
C HIS A 86 -2.20 9.92 -5.79
N GLY A 87 -2.72 10.95 -5.14
CA GLY A 87 -2.03 11.59 -4.00
C GLY A 87 -2.01 10.76 -2.72
N ASP A 88 -2.99 9.87 -2.55
CA ASP A 88 -3.18 8.94 -1.43
C ASP A 88 -2.40 7.61 -1.59
N GLU A 89 -1.48 7.52 -2.55
CA GLU A 89 -0.72 6.32 -2.89
C GLU A 89 0.79 6.52 -2.66
N ASN A 90 1.20 6.59 -1.39
CA ASN A 90 2.54 7.02 -0.98
C ASN A 90 3.59 5.90 -0.83
N THR A 91 3.20 4.61 -0.91
CA THR A 91 4.11 3.50 -0.61
C THR A 91 5.31 3.46 -1.55
N ALA A 92 5.07 3.59 -2.85
CA ALA A 92 6.13 3.56 -3.86
C ALA A 92 7.07 4.76 -3.77
N THR A 93 6.53 5.94 -3.43
CA THR A 93 7.33 7.16 -3.20
C THR A 93 8.31 6.96 -2.04
N ALA A 94 7.86 6.35 -0.94
CA ALA A 94 8.74 6.01 0.18
C ALA A 94 9.83 5.03 -0.23
N ALA A 95 9.49 4.02 -1.04
CA ALA A 95 10.44 3.05 -1.55
C ALA A 95 11.47 3.67 -2.52
N LEU A 96 11.08 4.69 -3.28
CA LEU A 96 12.01 5.45 -4.12
C LEU A 96 13.00 6.25 -3.26
N MET A 97 12.59 6.76 -2.10
CA MET A 97 13.52 7.43 -1.19
C MET A 97 14.54 6.44 -0.61
N ASP A 98 14.10 5.23 -0.23
CA ASP A 98 15.00 4.14 0.18
C ASP A 98 16.02 3.82 -0.92
N PHE A 99 15.52 3.70 -2.15
CA PHE A 99 16.34 3.37 -3.30
C PHE A 99 17.35 4.47 -3.65
N LEU A 100 16.95 5.74 -3.56
CA LEU A 100 17.87 6.87 -3.73
C LEU A 100 18.96 6.86 -2.66
N SER A 101 18.60 6.69 -1.38
CA SER A 101 19.56 6.55 -0.29
C SER A 101 20.55 5.40 -0.53
N PHE A 102 20.06 4.25 -1.00
CA PHE A 102 20.90 3.10 -1.35
C PHE A 102 21.87 3.43 -2.50
N ILE A 103 21.38 3.99 -3.61
CA ILE A 103 22.19 4.31 -4.79
C ILE A 103 23.34 5.26 -4.44
N THR A 104 23.07 6.25 -3.59
CA THR A 104 24.01 7.34 -3.28
C THR A 104 24.94 7.06 -2.11
N ALA A 105 24.84 5.88 -1.47
CA ALA A 105 25.70 5.50 -0.37
C ALA A 105 27.09 5.08 -0.88
N ASP A 106 28.15 5.49 -0.17
CA ASP A 106 29.55 5.27 -0.59
C ASP A 106 29.87 3.77 -0.74
N GLU A 107 29.33 2.92 0.13
CA GLU A 107 29.48 1.46 0.06
C GLU A 107 28.92 0.86 -1.24
N ASN A 108 27.97 1.54 -1.88
CA ASN A 108 27.31 1.10 -3.11
C ASN A 108 27.90 1.73 -4.38
N ALA A 109 28.97 2.53 -4.29
CA ALA A 109 29.60 3.18 -5.42
C ALA A 109 30.04 2.20 -6.54
N LYS A 110 30.51 0.99 -6.16
CA LYS A 110 30.84 -0.08 -7.12
C LYS A 110 29.62 -0.58 -7.88
N TRP A 111 28.50 -0.76 -7.18
CA TRP A 111 27.24 -1.18 -7.81
C TRP A 111 26.74 -0.10 -8.77
N LEU A 112 26.69 1.17 -8.36
CA LEU A 112 26.33 2.30 -9.23
C LEU A 112 27.21 2.37 -10.49
N THR A 113 28.53 2.26 -10.32
CA THR A 113 29.49 2.30 -11.43
C THR A 113 29.29 1.16 -12.43
N SER A 114 28.83 -0.01 -11.97
CA SER A 114 28.62 -1.19 -12.81
C SER A 114 27.51 -1.02 -13.87
N TRP A 115 26.57 -0.09 -13.66
CA TRP A 115 25.41 0.09 -14.54
C TRP A 115 25.23 1.51 -15.07
N GLN A 116 25.78 2.55 -14.44
CA GLN A 116 25.50 3.96 -14.82
C GLN A 116 25.90 4.37 -16.26
N GLN A 117 26.74 3.57 -16.94
CA GLN A 117 27.07 3.76 -18.36
C GLN A 117 26.23 2.89 -19.31
N LYS A 118 25.39 1.99 -18.78
CA LYS A 118 24.48 1.11 -19.53
C LYS A 118 23.03 1.57 -19.42
N ILE A 119 22.66 2.15 -18.29
CA ILE A 119 21.30 2.63 -18.02
C ILE A 119 21.34 4.14 -17.73
N THR A 120 20.35 4.86 -18.27
CA THR A 120 19.92 6.16 -17.75
C THR A 120 18.60 5.97 -17.04
N LEU A 121 18.59 6.24 -15.74
CA LEU A 121 17.43 6.17 -14.87
C LEU A 121 16.85 7.57 -14.66
N LEU A 122 15.55 7.73 -14.85
CA LEU A 122 14.79 8.94 -14.57
C LEU A 122 13.67 8.63 -13.58
N ILE A 123 13.72 9.24 -12.40
CA ILE A 123 12.72 9.05 -11.33
C ILE A 123 11.91 10.32 -11.17
N ILE A 124 10.58 10.20 -11.19
CA ILE A 124 9.62 11.26 -10.84
C ILE A 124 8.88 10.79 -9.57
N PRO A 125 9.38 11.13 -8.37
CA PRO A 125 8.92 10.51 -7.13
C PRO A 125 7.54 10.97 -6.67
N MET A 126 6.98 12.03 -7.24
CA MET A 126 5.64 12.50 -6.89
C MET A 126 5.07 13.30 -8.06
N VAL A 127 4.13 12.70 -8.79
CA VAL A 127 3.47 13.36 -9.93
C VAL A 127 2.36 14.31 -9.44
N ASN A 128 1.66 13.98 -8.35
CA ASN A 128 0.52 14.73 -7.84
C ASN A 128 0.75 15.24 -6.40
N PRO A 129 1.64 16.24 -6.19
CA PRO A 129 1.88 16.78 -4.85
C PRO A 129 0.65 17.48 -4.25
N ASP A 130 -0.26 18.01 -5.08
CA ASP A 130 -1.51 18.61 -4.60
C ASP A 130 -2.48 17.56 -4.03
N GLY A 131 -2.65 16.46 -4.76
CA GLY A 131 -3.39 15.31 -4.25
C GLY A 131 -2.78 14.76 -2.97
N ALA A 132 -1.44 14.70 -2.89
CA ALA A 132 -0.73 14.26 -1.69
C ALA A 132 -0.97 15.20 -0.50
N ALA A 133 -0.94 16.51 -0.71
CA ALA A 133 -1.26 17.48 0.34
C ALA A 133 -2.67 17.30 0.91
N MET A 134 -3.63 16.89 0.07
CA MET A 134 -5.02 16.65 0.47
C MET A 134 -5.31 15.19 0.85
N GLN A 135 -4.34 14.28 0.71
CA GLN A 135 -4.52 12.83 0.84
C GLN A 135 -5.71 12.31 0.01
N THR A 136 -5.74 12.67 -1.27
CA THR A 136 -6.79 12.22 -2.19
C THR A 136 -6.21 11.61 -3.47
N ARG A 137 -6.98 10.70 -4.05
CA ARG A 137 -6.72 10.14 -5.39
C ARG A 137 -6.58 11.19 -6.50
N HIS A 138 -7.29 12.30 -6.39
CA HIS A 138 -7.40 13.31 -7.45
C HIS A 138 -6.38 14.44 -7.25
N ASN A 139 -6.16 15.28 -8.26
CA ASN A 139 -5.37 16.51 -8.07
C ASN A 139 -6.20 17.61 -7.39
N ALA A 140 -5.62 18.81 -7.21
CA ALA A 140 -6.30 19.99 -6.63
C ALA A 140 -7.65 20.34 -7.28
N GLN A 141 -7.83 20.01 -8.55
CA GLN A 141 -9.03 20.33 -9.33
C GLN A 141 -10.08 19.20 -9.28
N GLY A 142 -9.83 18.13 -8.53
CA GLY A 142 -10.71 16.95 -8.47
C GLY A 142 -10.60 16.04 -9.70
N ILE A 143 -9.54 16.17 -10.51
CA ILE A 143 -9.33 15.34 -11.71
C ILE A 143 -8.41 14.15 -11.38
N ASP A 144 -8.81 12.94 -11.80
CA ASP A 144 -7.96 11.75 -11.73
C ASP A 144 -6.94 11.84 -12.87
N LEU A 145 -5.67 12.08 -12.52
CA LEU A 145 -4.58 12.19 -13.51
C LEU A 145 -4.51 10.93 -14.39
N ASN A 146 -4.80 9.75 -13.83
CA ASN A 146 -4.80 8.48 -14.55
C ASN A 146 -6.09 8.22 -15.33
N ARG A 147 -6.92 9.26 -15.52
CA ARG A 147 -8.01 9.32 -16.50
C ARG A 147 -7.85 10.50 -17.46
N ASP A 148 -6.69 11.13 -17.50
CA ASP A 148 -6.43 12.33 -18.30
C ASP A 148 -5.29 12.17 -19.33
N ALA A 149 -4.74 10.95 -19.51
CA ALA A 149 -3.55 10.74 -20.34
C ALA A 149 -3.72 11.06 -21.84
N LYS A 150 -4.95 11.13 -22.34
CA LYS A 150 -5.26 11.46 -23.74
C LYS A 150 -5.56 12.93 -23.96
N ALA A 151 -6.35 13.53 -23.06
CA ALA A 151 -6.78 14.91 -23.19
C ALA A 151 -5.78 15.90 -22.58
N LEU A 152 -4.99 15.45 -21.60
CA LEU A 152 -3.94 16.21 -20.93
C LEU A 152 -4.45 17.58 -20.45
N ARG A 153 -5.59 17.58 -19.75
CA ARG A 153 -6.21 18.80 -19.19
C ARG A 153 -5.52 19.27 -17.92
N THR A 154 -4.83 18.37 -17.23
CA THR A 154 -4.10 18.64 -15.99
C THR A 154 -2.66 19.03 -16.30
N LYS A 155 -2.14 19.99 -15.54
CA LYS A 155 -0.76 20.46 -15.70
C LYS A 155 0.25 19.37 -15.36
N GLU A 156 -0.04 18.59 -14.31
CA GLU A 156 0.76 17.44 -13.88
C GLU A 156 0.80 16.37 -14.98
N GLY A 157 -0.36 16.06 -15.59
CA GLY A 157 -0.45 15.12 -16.71
C GLY A 157 0.33 15.59 -17.94
N GLN A 158 0.24 16.88 -18.29
CA GLN A 158 1.03 17.48 -19.38
C GLN A 158 2.54 17.36 -19.11
N ILE A 159 2.99 17.65 -17.89
CA ILE A 159 4.40 17.52 -17.49
C ILE A 159 4.87 16.07 -17.63
N LEU A 160 4.12 15.10 -17.09
CA LEU A 160 4.49 13.68 -17.18
C LEU A 160 4.59 13.20 -18.64
N MET A 161 3.63 13.58 -19.48
CA MET A 161 3.64 13.26 -20.91
C MET A 161 4.81 13.91 -21.64
N ALA A 162 5.10 15.18 -21.37
CA ALA A 162 6.22 15.91 -21.97
C ALA A 162 7.56 15.26 -21.62
N VAL A 163 7.76 14.93 -20.33
CA VAL A 163 8.97 14.24 -19.86
C VAL A 163 9.11 12.88 -20.54
N ALA A 164 8.04 12.10 -20.65
CA ALA A 164 8.09 10.80 -21.34
C ALA A 164 8.43 10.93 -22.83
N ASN A 165 7.85 11.92 -23.53
CA ASN A 165 8.12 12.16 -24.96
C ASN A 165 9.55 12.67 -25.22
N GLU A 166 10.10 13.50 -24.31
CA GLU A 166 11.49 13.99 -24.39
C GLU A 166 12.46 12.86 -24.07
N PHE A 167 12.23 12.15 -22.97
CA PHE A 167 13.12 11.11 -22.48
C PHE A 167 13.13 9.87 -23.39
N LYS A 168 11.96 9.47 -23.91
CA LYS A 168 11.72 8.26 -24.72
C LYS A 168 12.21 6.99 -23.99
N PRO A 169 11.58 6.61 -22.88
CA PRO A 169 12.01 5.45 -22.10
C PRO A 169 11.83 4.13 -22.87
N ASP A 170 12.77 3.21 -22.69
CA ASP A 170 12.62 1.81 -23.14
C ASP A 170 11.72 1.03 -22.19
N PHE A 171 11.79 1.35 -20.89
CA PHE A 171 11.03 0.76 -19.79
C PHE A 171 10.40 1.85 -18.92
N GLY A 172 9.12 1.64 -18.55
CA GLY A 172 8.37 2.56 -17.70
C GLY A 172 7.78 1.84 -16.49
N PHE A 173 8.10 2.27 -15.29
CA PHE A 173 7.50 1.75 -14.05
C PHE A 173 6.40 2.68 -13.57
N ASN A 174 5.17 2.19 -13.68
CA ASN A 174 3.97 2.83 -13.16
C ASN A 174 3.71 2.36 -11.72
N LEU A 175 4.03 3.19 -10.75
CA LEU A 175 4.07 2.79 -9.35
C LEU A 175 2.86 3.34 -8.59
N HIS A 176 2.05 2.42 -8.06
CA HIS A 176 0.76 2.68 -7.46
C HIS A 176 0.58 1.95 -6.13
N ASP A 177 -0.52 2.31 -5.48
CA ASP A 177 -1.08 1.57 -4.37
C ASP A 177 -2.48 1.05 -4.74
N GLN A 178 -2.85 -0.10 -4.19
CA GLN A 178 -4.16 -0.71 -4.41
C GLN A 178 -4.97 -0.83 -3.13
N ASN A 179 -6.24 -1.19 -3.29
CA ASN A 179 -7.13 -1.38 -2.16
C ASN A 179 -6.66 -2.53 -1.26
N ALA A 180 -6.73 -2.33 0.07
CA ALA A 180 -6.34 -3.34 1.05
C ALA A 180 -7.17 -4.64 0.94
N TYR A 181 -8.39 -4.61 0.41
CA TYR A 181 -9.28 -5.77 0.38
C TYR A 181 -9.04 -6.73 -0.80
N TYR A 182 -7.92 -6.59 -1.52
CA TYR A 182 -7.61 -7.45 -2.66
C TYR A 182 -6.86 -8.71 -2.20
N GLY A 183 -7.27 -9.87 -2.72
CA GLY A 183 -6.58 -11.14 -2.57
C GLY A 183 -5.77 -11.51 -3.83
N ALA A 184 -4.64 -12.18 -3.65
CA ALA A 184 -3.84 -12.77 -4.73
C ALA A 184 -4.49 -14.09 -5.22
N GLY A 185 -5.44 -13.98 -6.15
CA GLY A 185 -6.33 -15.08 -6.52
C GLY A 185 -7.56 -15.17 -5.60
N LYS A 186 -8.52 -16.01 -5.98
CA LYS A 186 -9.73 -16.28 -5.18
C LYS A 186 -9.32 -16.97 -3.88
N MET A 187 -9.76 -16.46 -2.72
CA MET A 187 -9.36 -16.96 -1.41
C MET A 187 -7.83 -17.01 -1.19
N GLY A 188 -7.08 -16.21 -1.95
CA GLY A 188 -5.63 -16.07 -1.74
C GLY A 188 -5.30 -15.14 -0.58
N LYS A 189 -4.01 -15.10 -0.19
CA LYS A 189 -3.50 -14.12 0.77
C LYS A 189 -3.70 -12.69 0.26
N GLN A 190 -3.51 -11.67 1.10
CA GLN A 190 -3.58 -10.29 0.67
C GLN A 190 -2.64 -10.05 -0.51
N ALA A 191 -3.13 -9.39 -1.56
CA ALA A 191 -2.30 -8.97 -2.68
C ALA A 191 -1.41 -7.81 -2.22
N THR A 192 -0.24 -8.09 -1.65
CA THR A 192 0.68 -7.07 -1.16
C THR A 192 1.45 -6.42 -2.29
N ILE A 193 1.76 -7.17 -3.33
CA ILE A 193 2.28 -6.65 -4.60
C ILE A 193 1.42 -7.20 -5.72
N SER A 194 0.93 -6.31 -6.59
CA SER A 194 0.37 -6.75 -7.87
C SER A 194 1.12 -6.18 -9.04
N VAL A 195 1.18 -6.94 -10.12
CA VAL A 195 1.91 -6.55 -11.33
C VAL A 195 1.01 -6.59 -12.56
N LEU A 196 1.30 -5.74 -13.55
CA LEU A 196 0.61 -5.76 -14.84
C LEU A 196 1.54 -5.26 -15.94
N ALA A 197 1.50 -5.90 -17.11
CA ALA A 197 1.94 -5.32 -18.37
C ALA A 197 0.71 -4.67 -19.04
N PRO A 198 0.53 -3.34 -18.96
CA PRO A 198 -0.70 -2.68 -19.40
C PRO A 198 -1.04 -2.98 -20.86
N ALA A 199 -2.33 -3.11 -21.14
CA ALA A 199 -2.80 -3.28 -22.51
C ALA A 199 -2.47 -2.04 -23.35
N TYR A 200 -2.32 -2.24 -24.66
CA TYR A 200 -2.16 -1.13 -25.61
C TYR A 200 -3.39 -0.96 -26.52
N ASN A 201 -4.37 -1.86 -26.43
CA ASN A 201 -5.62 -1.78 -27.16
C ASN A 201 -6.72 -2.58 -26.46
N GLU A 202 -7.97 -2.35 -26.87
CA GLU A 202 -9.17 -3.04 -26.33
C GLU A 202 -9.11 -4.57 -26.46
N ALA A 203 -8.53 -5.06 -27.55
CA ALA A 203 -8.37 -6.49 -27.81
C ALA A 203 -7.35 -7.16 -26.86
N ARG A 204 -6.58 -6.38 -26.09
CA ARG A 204 -5.52 -6.86 -25.19
C ARG A 204 -4.52 -7.75 -25.90
N GLU A 205 -4.15 -7.38 -27.12
CA GLU A 205 -3.13 -8.08 -27.89
C GLU A 205 -1.75 -7.98 -27.22
N VAL A 206 -0.83 -8.87 -27.61
CA VAL A 206 0.55 -8.88 -27.13
C VAL A 206 1.48 -8.56 -28.30
N ASN A 207 1.87 -7.30 -28.40
CA ASN A 207 2.94 -6.87 -29.30
C ASN A 207 4.31 -7.12 -28.64
N LYS A 208 5.39 -6.78 -29.35
CA LYS A 208 6.75 -6.98 -28.85
C LYS A 208 7.00 -6.28 -27.50
N SER A 209 6.66 -5.00 -27.36
CA SER A 209 6.95 -4.23 -26.13
C SER A 209 6.16 -4.77 -24.94
N ARG A 210 4.86 -5.07 -25.10
CA ARG A 210 4.05 -5.65 -24.04
C ARG A 210 4.52 -7.06 -23.67
N GLY A 211 4.88 -7.88 -24.66
CA GLY A 211 5.44 -9.22 -24.42
C GLY A 211 6.75 -9.18 -23.64
N GLU A 212 7.66 -8.26 -23.98
CA GLU A 212 8.91 -8.05 -23.24
C GLU A 212 8.65 -7.51 -21.82
N ALA A 213 7.64 -6.66 -21.63
CA ALA A 213 7.20 -6.24 -20.30
C ALA A 213 6.66 -7.42 -19.48
N MET A 214 5.86 -8.31 -20.07
CA MET A 214 5.39 -9.54 -19.41
C MET A 214 6.57 -10.44 -19.00
N GLN A 215 7.57 -10.62 -19.86
CA GLN A 215 8.79 -11.37 -19.50
C GLN A 215 9.55 -10.70 -18.35
N PHE A 216 9.69 -9.38 -18.40
CA PHE A 216 10.35 -8.62 -17.34
C PHE A 216 9.63 -8.78 -16.00
N ILE A 217 8.31 -8.69 -16.00
CA ILE A 217 7.48 -8.93 -14.81
C ILE A 217 7.64 -10.37 -14.32
N ALA A 218 7.60 -11.37 -15.21
CA ALA A 218 7.81 -12.77 -14.83
C ALA A 218 9.18 -13.01 -14.18
N HIS A 219 10.20 -12.26 -14.60
CA HIS A 219 11.51 -12.30 -13.96
C HIS A 219 11.47 -11.71 -12.54
N LEU A 220 10.89 -10.51 -12.38
CA LEU A 220 10.78 -9.83 -11.08
C LEU A 220 9.86 -10.55 -10.09
N ALA A 221 8.79 -11.17 -10.58
CA ALA A 221 7.81 -11.93 -9.80
C ALA A 221 8.46 -13.01 -8.93
N LYS A 222 9.56 -13.62 -9.40
CA LYS A 222 10.32 -14.61 -8.62
C LYS A 222 10.85 -14.01 -7.31
N SER A 223 11.34 -12.77 -7.33
CA SER A 223 11.80 -12.10 -6.12
C SER A 223 10.66 -11.83 -5.16
N VAL A 224 9.48 -11.44 -5.67
CA VAL A 224 8.30 -11.22 -4.84
C VAL A 224 7.88 -12.51 -4.15
N GLU A 225 7.76 -13.62 -4.90
CA GLU A 225 7.38 -14.92 -4.34
C GLU A 225 8.42 -15.47 -3.35
N THR A 226 9.71 -15.17 -3.52
CA THR A 226 10.73 -15.52 -2.52
C THR A 226 10.56 -14.70 -1.23
N MET A 227 10.25 -13.40 -1.35
CA MET A 227 10.17 -12.49 -0.19
C MET A 227 8.86 -12.62 0.59
N ILE A 228 7.73 -12.73 -0.13
CA ILE A 228 6.38 -12.75 0.43
C ILE A 228 5.52 -13.82 -0.29
N PRO A 229 5.80 -15.12 -0.06
CA PRO A 229 5.15 -16.21 -0.79
C PRO A 229 3.62 -16.16 -0.73
N GLY A 230 2.99 -16.18 -1.90
CA GLY A 230 1.52 -16.15 -2.07
C GLY A 230 0.86 -14.78 -1.94
N HIS A 231 1.64 -13.70 -1.81
CA HIS A 231 1.12 -12.31 -1.76
C HIS A 231 1.29 -11.55 -3.10
N LEU A 232 1.72 -12.23 -4.17
CA LEU A 232 1.84 -11.68 -5.51
C LEU A 232 0.55 -11.92 -6.30
N GLY A 233 -0.03 -10.83 -6.81
CA GLY A 233 -1.16 -10.87 -7.72
C GLY A 233 -0.87 -10.23 -9.07
N LYS A 234 -1.80 -10.42 -10.02
CA LYS A 234 -1.84 -9.73 -11.31
C LYS A 234 -3.02 -8.78 -11.30
N TYR A 235 -2.76 -7.50 -11.56
CA TYR A 235 -3.82 -6.50 -11.61
C TYR A 235 -4.74 -6.72 -12.82
N ASN A 236 -5.95 -6.17 -12.79
CA ASN A 236 -6.89 -6.25 -13.91
C ASN A 236 -6.23 -5.71 -15.20
N ASP A 237 -6.27 -6.50 -16.27
CA ASP A 237 -5.62 -6.20 -17.54
C ASP A 237 -6.54 -5.57 -18.60
N SER A 238 -7.75 -5.17 -18.19
CA SER A 238 -8.70 -4.44 -19.03
C SER A 238 -8.07 -3.15 -19.54
N TYR A 239 -8.22 -2.89 -20.83
CA TYR A 239 -7.70 -1.67 -21.45
C TYR A 239 -8.41 -0.43 -20.90
N SER A 240 -7.62 0.48 -20.37
CA SER A 240 -8.05 1.76 -19.84
C SER A 240 -7.51 2.86 -20.75
N PHE A 241 -8.25 3.17 -21.82
CA PHE A 241 -7.89 4.14 -22.87
C PHE A 241 -7.36 5.46 -22.31
N ARG A 242 -7.82 5.91 -21.14
CA ARG A 242 -7.47 7.21 -20.55
C ARG A 242 -6.33 7.16 -19.54
N SER A 243 -5.76 5.98 -19.27
CA SER A 243 -4.68 5.79 -18.29
C SER A 243 -3.31 6.11 -18.89
N PHE A 244 -2.37 6.53 -18.03
CA PHE A 244 -0.98 6.76 -18.45
C PHE A 244 -0.25 5.44 -18.74
N GLY A 245 -0.52 4.38 -17.98
CA GLY A 245 0.09 3.07 -18.18
C GLY A 245 -0.19 2.50 -19.57
N ASP A 246 -1.45 2.50 -19.98
CA ASP A 246 -1.90 2.01 -21.29
C ASP A 246 -1.44 2.94 -22.41
N THR A 247 -1.53 4.27 -22.20
CA THR A 247 -1.04 5.26 -23.17
C THR A 247 0.46 5.14 -23.43
N PHE A 248 1.26 4.80 -22.42
CA PHE A 248 2.68 4.54 -22.59
C PHE A 248 2.94 3.17 -23.25
N SER A 249 2.13 2.15 -22.95
CA SER A 249 2.17 0.85 -23.66
C SER A 249 1.89 1.01 -25.16
N GLU A 250 0.89 1.82 -25.52
CA GLU A 250 0.59 2.21 -26.92
C GLU A 250 1.76 2.88 -27.62
N LYS A 251 2.53 3.71 -26.89
CA LYS A 251 3.73 4.37 -27.42
C LYS A 251 4.93 3.42 -27.58
N GLY A 252 4.75 2.13 -27.31
CA GLY A 252 5.79 1.11 -27.45
C GLY A 252 6.73 1.00 -26.25
N ILE A 253 6.41 1.65 -25.12
CA ILE A 253 7.20 1.54 -23.89
C ILE A 253 6.92 0.18 -23.25
N ARG A 254 7.95 -0.49 -22.72
CA ARG A 254 7.78 -1.69 -21.90
C ARG A 254 7.28 -1.26 -20.52
N THR A 255 5.98 -1.01 -20.42
CA THR A 255 5.38 -0.50 -19.20
C THR A 255 5.14 -1.64 -18.21
N ILE A 256 5.62 -1.47 -16.98
CA ILE A 256 5.41 -2.35 -15.83
C ILE A 256 4.64 -1.56 -14.79
N LEU A 257 3.45 -2.03 -14.44
CA LEU A 257 2.71 -1.51 -13.31
C LEU A 257 3.00 -2.36 -12.07
N ILE A 258 3.26 -1.69 -10.95
CA ILE A 258 3.43 -2.31 -9.62
C ILE A 258 2.45 -1.61 -8.67
N GLU A 259 1.60 -2.40 -8.01
CA GLU A 259 0.59 -1.97 -7.06
C GLU A 259 0.94 -2.46 -5.66
N SER A 260 1.01 -1.54 -4.70
CA SER A 260 1.30 -1.83 -3.30
C SER A 260 0.00 -1.99 -2.52
N GLY A 261 -0.26 -3.19 -2.01
CA GLY A 261 -1.43 -3.50 -1.20
C GLY A 261 -1.09 -3.75 0.25
N ALA A 262 -2.05 -4.32 0.97
CA ALA A 262 -1.90 -4.63 2.39
C ALA A 262 -1.05 -5.89 2.63
N TYR A 263 -0.46 -5.96 3.81
CA TYR A 263 0.16 -7.15 4.39
C TYR A 263 -0.34 -7.28 5.84
N PRO A 264 -0.43 -8.49 6.42
CA PRO A 264 -0.85 -8.66 7.81
C PRO A 264 -0.06 -7.77 8.79
N ASN A 265 -0.78 -7.06 9.67
CA ASN A 265 -0.21 -6.20 10.71
C ASN A 265 0.74 -5.09 10.21
N ASP A 266 0.51 -4.58 8.99
CA ASP A 266 1.35 -3.57 8.35
C ASP A 266 0.53 -2.34 7.89
N PRO A 267 0.07 -1.50 8.83
CA PRO A 267 -0.88 -0.42 8.54
C PRO A 267 -0.33 0.65 7.58
N ASN A 268 0.99 0.79 7.50
CA ASN A 268 1.67 1.76 6.64
C ASN A 268 2.40 1.10 5.47
N ARG A 269 2.08 -0.16 5.11
CA ARG A 269 2.61 -0.86 3.93
C ARG A 269 4.14 -0.94 3.85
N GLN A 270 4.82 -1.06 4.98
CA GLN A 270 6.28 -1.14 5.05
C GLN A 270 6.84 -2.42 4.42
N ILE A 271 6.06 -3.52 4.38
CA ILE A 271 6.43 -4.74 3.67
C ILE A 271 6.37 -4.51 2.16
N ALA A 272 5.30 -3.88 1.64
CA ALA A 272 5.22 -3.54 0.23
C ALA A 272 6.31 -2.52 -0.17
N ARG A 273 6.60 -1.52 0.67
CA ARG A 273 7.73 -0.59 0.50
C ARG A 273 9.06 -1.33 0.37
N LYS A 274 9.30 -2.32 1.23
CA LYS A 274 10.48 -3.19 1.21
C LYS A 274 10.60 -3.99 -0.07
N VAL A 275 9.52 -4.61 -0.52
CA VAL A 275 9.55 -5.36 -1.78
C VAL A 275 9.81 -4.42 -2.95
N ASN A 276 9.16 -3.25 -3.01
CA ASN A 276 9.38 -2.27 -4.08
C ASN A 276 10.85 -1.87 -4.23
N ARG A 277 11.55 -1.48 -3.15
CA ARG A 277 12.97 -1.07 -3.26
C ARG A 277 13.89 -2.21 -3.73
N VAL A 278 13.59 -3.45 -3.32
CA VAL A 278 14.30 -4.65 -3.82
C VAL A 278 14.01 -4.86 -5.30
N LEU A 279 12.76 -4.72 -5.74
CA LEU A 279 12.38 -4.81 -7.16
C LEU A 279 13.07 -3.75 -8.01
N TYR A 280 13.24 -2.52 -7.51
CA TYR A 280 13.95 -1.46 -8.23
C TYR A 280 15.42 -1.82 -8.46
N LYS A 281 16.12 -2.30 -7.42
CA LYS A 281 17.50 -2.79 -7.58
C LYS A 281 17.57 -3.98 -8.53
N ASN A 282 16.69 -4.97 -8.37
CA ASN A 282 16.67 -6.17 -9.22
C ASN A 282 16.36 -5.82 -10.68
N ALA A 283 15.53 -4.80 -10.94
CA ALA A 283 15.29 -4.30 -12.28
C ALA A 283 16.58 -3.76 -12.92
N ILE A 284 17.34 -2.92 -12.20
CA ILE A 284 18.62 -2.39 -12.68
C ILE A 284 19.64 -3.51 -12.94
N ASP A 285 19.78 -4.46 -12.00
CA ASP A 285 20.69 -5.61 -12.15
C ASP A 285 20.31 -6.47 -13.36
N SER A 286 19.02 -6.74 -13.53
CA SER A 286 18.51 -7.56 -14.62
C SER A 286 18.62 -6.88 -15.98
N LEU A 287 18.40 -5.57 -16.07
CA LEU A 287 18.62 -4.80 -17.29
C LEU A 287 20.10 -4.75 -17.68
N THR A 288 20.98 -4.63 -16.68
CA THR A 288 22.45 -4.60 -16.86
C THR A 288 23.00 -5.92 -17.39
N THR A 289 22.42 -7.05 -16.98
CA THR A 289 22.87 -8.41 -17.32
C THR A 289 22.06 -9.05 -18.45
N GLY A 290 20.84 -8.58 -18.71
CA GLY A 290 19.89 -9.19 -19.64
C GLY A 290 19.14 -10.41 -19.07
N ALA A 291 19.27 -10.70 -17.77
CA ALA A 291 18.74 -11.92 -17.15
C ALA A 291 17.21 -12.09 -17.30
N TRP A 292 16.47 -10.98 -17.37
CA TRP A 292 15.02 -10.99 -17.58
C TRP A 292 14.57 -11.69 -18.86
N LYS A 293 15.42 -11.71 -19.89
CA LYS A 293 15.11 -12.34 -21.19
C LYS A 293 14.94 -13.86 -21.09
N ASN A 294 15.45 -14.47 -20.02
CA ASN A 294 15.29 -15.91 -19.76
C ASN A 294 13.90 -16.27 -19.22
N ALA A 295 13.11 -15.27 -18.77
CA ALA A 295 11.76 -15.51 -18.30
C ALA A 295 10.80 -15.73 -19.49
N LYS A 296 9.81 -16.59 -19.27
CA LYS A 296 8.80 -16.94 -20.27
C LYS A 296 7.51 -16.20 -19.98
N ILE A 297 6.81 -15.74 -21.02
CA ILE A 297 5.48 -15.10 -20.89
C ILE A 297 4.49 -16.02 -20.16
N ALA A 298 4.59 -17.34 -20.31
CA ALA A 298 3.77 -18.30 -19.56
C ALA A 298 3.88 -18.14 -18.03
N GLN A 299 5.05 -17.74 -17.51
CA GLN A 299 5.24 -17.49 -16.08
C GLN A 299 4.48 -16.23 -15.62
N TYR A 300 4.35 -15.21 -16.48
CA TYR A 300 3.50 -14.05 -16.22
C TYR A 300 2.01 -14.44 -16.20
N HIS A 301 1.59 -15.30 -17.13
CA HIS A 301 0.20 -15.77 -17.15
C HIS A 301 -0.15 -16.63 -15.94
N ALA A 302 0.81 -17.35 -15.36
CA ALA A 302 0.65 -18.15 -14.16
C ALA A 302 0.41 -17.32 -12.88
N ILE A 303 0.75 -16.02 -12.86
CA ILE A 303 0.45 -15.15 -11.73
C ILE A 303 -1.08 -15.01 -11.62
N PRO A 304 -1.69 -15.29 -10.45
CA PRO A 304 -3.13 -15.23 -10.28
C PRO A 304 -3.63 -13.79 -10.38
N PHE A 305 -4.79 -13.58 -11.01
CA PHE A 305 -5.43 -12.26 -11.00
C PHE A 305 -5.91 -11.89 -9.59
N ASN A 306 -5.91 -10.60 -9.28
CA ASN A 306 -6.46 -10.08 -8.04
C ASN A 306 -7.96 -10.42 -7.92
N ALA A 307 -8.35 -10.91 -6.75
CA ALA A 307 -9.74 -11.01 -6.34
C ALA A 307 -10.11 -9.76 -5.52
N LYS A 308 -10.98 -8.93 -6.09
CA LYS A 308 -11.49 -7.72 -5.42
C LYS A 308 -12.42 -8.10 -4.26
N ASP A 309 -12.36 -7.32 -3.18
CA ASP A 309 -13.17 -7.48 -1.97
C ASP A 309 -13.03 -8.86 -1.29
N ASN A 310 -11.98 -9.62 -1.61
CA ASN A 310 -11.72 -10.94 -1.02
C ASN A 310 -11.39 -10.88 0.48
N TRP A 311 -11.03 -9.70 0.99
CA TRP A 311 -10.71 -9.46 2.39
C TRP A 311 -11.66 -8.45 3.05
N VAL A 312 -11.87 -8.58 4.35
CA VAL A 312 -12.60 -7.64 5.23
C VAL A 312 -11.83 -7.44 6.53
N ASP A 313 -12.08 -6.37 7.27
CA ASP A 313 -11.32 -6.06 8.50
C ASP A 313 -11.66 -7.01 9.66
N LEU A 314 -12.94 -7.30 9.84
CA LEU A 314 -13.43 -8.29 10.79
C LEU A 314 -14.44 -9.21 10.10
N LEU A 315 -14.22 -10.52 10.20
CA LEU A 315 -15.17 -11.57 9.82
C LEU A 315 -15.57 -12.34 11.09
N ILE A 316 -16.87 -12.34 11.39
CA ILE A 316 -17.46 -13.16 12.45
C ILE A 316 -18.25 -14.25 11.74
N ASP A 317 -17.87 -15.50 11.97
CA ASP A 317 -18.37 -16.69 11.27
C ASP A 317 -19.40 -17.42 12.15
N ASP A 318 -20.51 -17.89 11.58
CA ASP A 318 -21.51 -18.74 12.26
C ASP A 318 -22.16 -18.17 13.54
N VAL A 319 -22.29 -16.85 13.68
CA VAL A 319 -22.95 -16.26 14.87
C VAL A 319 -24.45 -16.57 14.89
N THR A 320 -24.95 -17.01 16.05
CA THR A 320 -26.39 -17.26 16.24
C THR A 320 -27.14 -15.95 16.48
N VAL A 321 -28.14 -15.66 15.66
CA VAL A 321 -29.07 -14.55 15.85
C VAL A 321 -30.39 -15.05 16.41
N LYS A 322 -30.85 -14.39 17.47
CA LYS A 322 -32.12 -14.68 18.15
C LYS A 322 -33.12 -13.56 17.83
N SER A 323 -34.06 -13.82 16.94
CA SER A 323 -35.13 -12.89 16.59
C SER A 323 -36.47 -13.31 17.20
N GLU A 324 -37.45 -12.41 17.19
CA GLU A 324 -38.83 -12.72 17.62
C GLU A 324 -39.50 -13.79 16.74
N LEU A 325 -39.03 -13.95 15.49
CA LEU A 325 -39.60 -14.88 14.51
C LEU A 325 -38.85 -16.22 14.44
N GLY A 326 -37.73 -16.37 15.17
CA GLY A 326 -36.94 -17.59 15.19
C GLY A 326 -35.43 -17.37 15.27
N TYR A 327 -34.71 -18.49 15.22
CA TYR A 327 -33.25 -18.56 15.31
C TYR A 327 -32.63 -18.88 13.95
N TYR A 328 -31.50 -18.25 13.66
CA TYR A 328 -30.70 -18.54 12.47
C TYR A 328 -29.22 -18.23 12.74
N GLN A 329 -28.33 -18.82 11.95
CA GLN A 329 -26.90 -18.52 11.95
C GLN A 329 -26.52 -17.76 10.68
N ILE A 330 -25.60 -16.82 10.82
CA ILE A 330 -25.05 -16.01 9.73
C ILE A 330 -23.62 -15.62 10.03
N ASP A 331 -22.93 -15.15 8.99
CA ASP A 331 -21.70 -14.42 9.12
C ASP A 331 -21.96 -12.91 9.13
N ILE A 332 -21.03 -12.18 9.74
CA ILE A 332 -21.02 -10.72 9.77
C ILE A 332 -19.63 -10.25 9.32
N ALA A 333 -19.58 -9.46 8.26
CA ALA A 333 -18.35 -8.82 7.81
C ALA A 333 -18.39 -7.30 8.01
N ILE A 334 -17.27 -6.76 8.50
CA ILE A 334 -17.11 -5.34 8.80
C ILE A 334 -15.84 -4.84 8.14
N ASN A 335 -15.94 -3.66 7.51
CA ASN A 335 -14.79 -2.90 7.05
C ASN A 335 -14.63 -1.64 7.90
N ASN A 336 -13.43 -1.41 8.40
CA ASN A 336 -13.04 -0.29 9.24
C ASN A 336 -12.80 0.97 8.40
N LYS A 337 -13.84 1.47 7.75
CA LYS A 337 -13.80 2.70 6.95
C LYS A 337 -14.52 3.84 7.66
N GLY A 338 -13.85 4.98 7.78
CA GLY A 338 -14.42 6.19 8.38
C GLY A 338 -14.45 6.14 9.91
N GLN A 339 -15.07 7.15 10.52
CA GLN A 339 -15.09 7.32 11.99
C GLN A 339 -16.11 6.43 12.71
N SER A 340 -17.08 5.87 11.99
CA SER A 340 -18.08 4.95 12.55
C SER A 340 -18.29 3.79 11.58
N PRO A 341 -17.44 2.76 11.65
CA PRO A 341 -17.56 1.58 10.80
C PRO A 341 -18.94 0.94 10.90
N ILE A 342 -19.35 0.34 9.79
CA ILE A 342 -20.67 -0.27 9.64
C ILE A 342 -20.54 -1.73 9.22
N ILE A 343 -21.59 -2.50 9.48
CA ILE A 343 -21.74 -3.85 8.93
C ILE A 343 -21.78 -3.74 7.40
N LYS A 344 -20.79 -4.34 6.74
CA LYS A 344 -20.62 -4.32 5.29
C LYS A 344 -21.49 -5.37 4.62
N GLU A 345 -21.64 -6.53 5.24
CA GLU A 345 -22.28 -7.71 4.64
C GLU A 345 -22.75 -8.67 5.72
N LEU A 346 -23.82 -9.40 5.42
CA LEU A 346 -24.45 -10.43 6.27
C LEU A 346 -24.81 -11.63 5.40
N GLY A 347 -24.70 -12.85 5.93
CA GLY A 347 -25.10 -14.07 5.23
C GLY A 347 -23.98 -15.13 5.18
N ASP A 348 -23.86 -15.84 4.07
CA ASP A 348 -22.78 -16.82 3.81
C ASP A 348 -21.57 -16.09 3.22
N ILE A 349 -20.65 -15.64 4.09
CA ILE A 349 -19.53 -14.77 3.75
C ILE A 349 -18.21 -15.52 3.84
N SER A 350 -18.04 -16.39 4.83
CA SER A 350 -16.80 -17.16 5.06
C SER A 350 -16.46 -18.10 3.90
N SER A 351 -17.45 -18.46 3.08
CA SER A 351 -17.24 -19.23 1.84
C SER A 351 -16.54 -18.46 0.72
N ILE A 352 -16.55 -17.12 0.75
CA ILE A 352 -16.06 -16.27 -0.34
C ILE A 352 -15.11 -15.14 0.10
N ARG A 353 -14.93 -14.91 1.41
CA ARG A 353 -14.04 -13.87 1.96
C ARG A 353 -13.18 -14.38 3.09
N GLN A 354 -12.16 -13.59 3.42
CA GLN A 354 -11.30 -13.76 4.59
C GLN A 354 -11.30 -12.49 5.45
N GLY A 355 -11.23 -12.63 6.76
CA GLY A 355 -11.07 -11.51 7.69
C GLY A 355 -9.62 -11.28 8.07
N TYR A 356 -9.16 -10.03 8.10
CA TYR A 356 -7.90 -9.64 8.75
C TYR A 356 -7.88 -10.10 10.20
N THR A 357 -9.01 -9.85 10.88
CA THR A 357 -9.40 -10.54 12.11
C THR A 357 -10.57 -11.47 11.78
N SER A 358 -10.50 -12.72 12.23
CA SER A 358 -11.59 -13.69 12.07
C SER A 358 -11.95 -14.32 13.41
N LEU A 359 -13.24 -14.54 13.66
CA LEU A 359 -13.75 -15.19 14.85
C LEU A 359 -14.78 -16.25 14.47
N ASP A 360 -14.54 -17.50 14.85
CA ASP A 360 -15.57 -18.54 14.91
C ASP A 360 -16.51 -18.23 16.08
N ALA A 361 -17.75 -17.88 15.73
CA ALA A 361 -18.82 -17.50 16.64
C ALA A 361 -19.94 -18.54 16.68
N SER A 362 -19.69 -19.78 16.26
CA SER A 362 -20.63 -20.91 16.28
C SER A 362 -21.26 -21.17 17.66
N SER A 363 -20.52 -20.87 18.73
CA SER A 363 -20.97 -20.98 20.13
C SER A 363 -21.48 -19.67 20.73
N LEU A 364 -21.51 -18.59 19.95
CA LEU A 364 -21.84 -17.24 20.40
C LEU A 364 -23.18 -16.77 19.82
N ASN A 365 -23.80 -15.83 20.54
CA ASN A 365 -25.06 -15.23 20.16
C ASN A 365 -24.86 -13.73 19.90
N PHE A 366 -25.44 -13.22 18.82
CA PHE A 366 -25.51 -11.79 18.59
C PHE A 366 -26.37 -11.10 19.67
N LYS A 367 -25.87 -9.99 20.21
CA LYS A 367 -26.60 -9.16 21.15
C LYS A 367 -26.39 -7.68 20.82
N VAL A 368 -27.51 -6.98 20.60
CA VAL A 368 -27.50 -5.52 20.48
C VAL A 368 -27.05 -4.86 21.78
N GLY A 369 -26.27 -3.79 21.66
CA GLY A 369 -25.83 -3.00 22.82
C GLY A 369 -26.81 -1.91 23.24
N ASN A 370 -26.70 -1.50 24.50
CA ASN A 370 -27.51 -0.45 25.10
C ASN A 370 -26.88 0.93 24.91
N SER A 371 -27.73 1.96 25.01
CA SER A 371 -27.30 3.35 25.06
C SER A 371 -26.82 3.74 26.44
N PHE A 372 -25.62 4.33 26.53
CA PHE A 372 -25.18 5.07 27.71
C PHE A 372 -25.60 6.54 27.55
N VAL A 373 -26.45 7.05 28.45
CA VAL A 373 -26.91 8.44 28.42
C VAL A 373 -25.89 9.31 29.15
N LEU A 374 -25.29 10.27 28.43
CA LEU A 374 -24.40 11.27 29.00
C LEU A 374 -25.22 12.34 29.73
N ASN A 375 -25.17 12.31 31.05
CA ASN A 375 -25.81 13.30 31.93
C ASN A 375 -24.80 14.29 32.53
N GLU A 376 -23.51 13.96 32.47
CA GLU A 376 -22.38 14.77 32.93
C GLU A 376 -21.15 14.51 32.06
N SER A 377 -20.14 15.37 32.19
CA SER A 377 -18.87 15.21 31.46
C SER A 377 -18.18 13.89 31.80
N LEU A 378 -17.75 13.16 30.77
CA LEU A 378 -17.08 11.87 30.88
C LEU A 378 -15.81 11.85 30.04
N THR A 379 -14.67 11.62 30.68
CA THR A 379 -13.43 11.24 29.98
C THR A 379 -13.42 9.74 29.74
N LEU A 380 -13.52 9.34 28.48
CA LEU A 380 -13.62 7.94 28.07
C LEU A 380 -12.24 7.35 27.80
N THR A 381 -11.59 6.88 28.86
CA THR A 381 -10.38 6.05 28.75
C THR A 381 -10.72 4.62 28.31
N GLU A 382 -9.75 3.86 27.79
CA GLU A 382 -9.98 2.44 27.42
C GLU A 382 -10.49 1.59 28.61
N SER A 383 -9.94 1.79 29.81
CA SER A 383 -10.42 1.10 31.01
C SER A 383 -11.88 1.46 31.32
N LYS A 384 -12.22 2.75 31.25
CA LYS A 384 -13.58 3.20 31.52
C LYS A 384 -14.55 2.69 30.46
N TYR A 385 -14.13 2.69 29.19
CA TYR A 385 -14.95 2.15 28.11
C TYR A 385 -15.16 0.65 28.28
N LYS A 386 -14.13 -0.12 28.66
CA LYS A 386 -14.27 -1.56 28.96
C LYS A 386 -15.28 -1.82 30.07
N GLU A 387 -15.29 -1.03 31.15
CA GLU A 387 -16.32 -1.14 32.20
C GLU A 387 -17.75 -0.94 31.66
N LEU A 388 -17.95 0.05 30.80
CA LEU A 388 -19.25 0.33 30.18
C LEU A 388 -19.66 -0.80 29.21
N LEU A 389 -18.71 -1.33 28.44
CA LEU A 389 -18.92 -2.47 27.54
C LEU A 389 -19.31 -3.73 28.33
N ILE A 390 -18.67 -4.01 29.47
CA ILE A 390 -19.04 -5.13 30.36
C ILE A 390 -20.48 -4.98 30.85
N GLN A 391 -20.92 -3.76 31.14
CA GLN A 391 -22.31 -3.45 31.52
C GLN A 391 -23.30 -3.50 30.34
N GLY A 392 -22.81 -3.69 29.11
CA GLY A 392 -23.62 -3.83 27.91
C GLY A 392 -23.91 -2.52 27.18
N TYR A 393 -23.16 -1.45 27.44
CA TYR A 393 -23.28 -0.19 26.70
C TYR A 393 -22.29 -0.14 25.53
N SER A 394 -22.76 0.04 24.29
CA SER A 394 -21.91 0.08 23.09
C SER A 394 -21.98 1.41 22.31
N CYS A 395 -22.85 2.33 22.72
CA CYS A 395 -22.99 3.64 22.11
C CYS A 395 -23.38 4.69 23.17
N PHE A 396 -23.21 5.96 22.81
CA PHE A 396 -23.47 7.12 23.66
C PHE A 396 -24.61 7.98 23.11
N SER A 397 -25.49 8.45 23.99
CA SER A 397 -26.59 9.37 23.66
C SER A 397 -26.61 10.56 24.62
N GLY A 398 -27.44 11.56 24.34
CA GLY A 398 -27.46 12.82 25.08
C GLY A 398 -26.56 13.88 24.42
N ASP A 399 -25.95 14.75 25.22
CA ASP A 399 -25.00 15.75 24.71
C ASP A 399 -23.62 15.12 24.50
N ILE A 400 -23.31 14.77 23.25
CA ILE A 400 -22.03 14.13 22.91
C ILE A 400 -20.82 15.04 23.18
N ASN A 401 -21.02 16.36 23.30
CA ASN A 401 -19.93 17.29 23.64
C ASN A 401 -19.44 17.10 25.08
N MET A 402 -20.19 16.39 25.92
CA MET A 402 -19.78 15.99 27.26
C MET A 402 -18.79 14.82 27.26
N LEU A 403 -18.57 14.17 26.12
CA LEU A 403 -17.65 13.03 26.00
C LEU A 403 -16.27 13.49 25.53
N GLU A 404 -15.29 13.45 26.43
CA GLU A 404 -13.89 13.60 26.08
C GLU A 404 -13.35 12.21 25.68
N ASN A 405 -13.09 12.01 24.39
CA ASN A 405 -12.58 10.72 23.89
C ASN A 405 -11.06 10.59 24.16
N ALA A 406 -10.69 9.67 25.06
CA ALA A 406 -9.30 9.34 25.42
C ALA A 406 -8.98 7.85 25.16
N THR A 407 -9.62 7.25 24.16
CA THR A 407 -9.43 5.84 23.75
C THR A 407 -9.13 5.75 22.25
N ASN A 408 -8.43 4.69 21.84
CA ASN A 408 -8.22 4.38 20.43
C ASN A 408 -9.39 3.59 19.81
N TRP A 409 -10.34 3.11 20.61
CA TRP A 409 -11.49 2.36 20.11
C TRP A 409 -12.53 3.28 19.45
N PRO A 410 -13.23 2.82 18.40
CA PRO A 410 -14.32 3.57 17.82
C PRO A 410 -15.41 3.92 18.84
N VAL A 411 -15.82 5.19 18.83
CA VAL A 411 -16.90 5.71 19.67
C VAL A 411 -18.12 5.97 18.80
N TYR A 412 -19.26 5.41 19.21
CA TYR A 412 -20.50 5.49 18.46
C TYR A 412 -21.51 6.39 19.17
N ALA A 413 -22.07 7.35 18.44
CA ALA A 413 -23.31 7.99 18.84
C ALA A 413 -24.48 7.04 18.58
N CYS A 414 -25.39 6.89 19.54
CA CYS A 414 -26.54 6.03 19.36
C CYS A 414 -27.47 6.61 18.29
N LYS A 415 -27.66 5.88 17.19
CA LYS A 415 -28.74 6.18 16.23
C LYS A 415 -30.02 5.50 16.69
N SER A 416 -31.17 6.08 16.33
CA SER A 416 -32.51 5.65 16.77
C SER A 416 -32.93 4.23 16.34
N VAL A 417 -32.09 3.47 15.63
CA VAL A 417 -32.43 2.15 15.10
C VAL A 417 -31.29 1.16 15.35
N PHE A 418 -31.12 0.75 16.60
CA PHE A 418 -30.47 -0.52 16.90
C PHE A 418 -31.56 -1.60 16.92
N THR A 419 -31.68 -2.35 15.83
CA THR A 419 -32.59 -3.50 15.76
C THR A 419 -32.08 -4.63 16.67
N SER A 420 -32.99 -5.47 17.15
CA SER A 420 -32.64 -6.67 17.95
C SER A 420 -31.81 -7.70 17.18
N ILE A 421 -31.75 -7.56 15.85
CA ILE A 421 -30.97 -8.37 14.90
C ILE A 421 -29.89 -7.51 14.21
N PRO A 422 -28.80 -8.11 13.69
CA PRO A 422 -27.83 -7.38 12.90
C PRO A 422 -28.46 -6.92 11.58
N SER A 423 -28.14 -5.70 11.16
CA SER A 423 -28.68 -5.08 9.95
C SER A 423 -27.55 -4.55 9.07
N LEU A 424 -27.71 -4.69 7.75
CA LEU A 424 -26.77 -4.15 6.78
C LEU A 424 -26.65 -2.62 6.95
N HIS A 425 -25.42 -2.10 6.90
CA HIS A 425 -25.10 -0.68 7.09
C HIS A 425 -25.40 -0.11 8.49
N ALA A 426 -25.83 -0.94 9.45
CA ALA A 426 -25.94 -0.51 10.83
C ALA A 426 -24.54 -0.27 11.44
N PRO A 427 -24.43 0.60 12.46
CA PRO A 427 -23.19 0.77 13.22
C PRO A 427 -22.70 -0.58 13.75
N ALA A 428 -21.40 -0.86 13.56
CA ALA A 428 -20.76 -2.04 14.13
C ALA A 428 -20.44 -1.80 15.62
N ALA A 429 -21.49 -1.78 16.46
CA ALA A 429 -21.39 -1.51 17.89
C ALA A 429 -22.32 -2.47 18.67
N PHE A 430 -21.88 -3.71 18.85
CA PHE A 430 -22.71 -4.79 19.41
C PHE A 430 -21.87 -5.77 20.24
N PHE A 431 -22.52 -6.79 20.80
CA PHE A 431 -21.90 -7.80 21.65
C PHE A 431 -22.07 -9.20 21.08
N LEU A 432 -21.13 -10.07 21.42
CA LEU A 432 -21.22 -11.51 21.22
C LEU A 432 -21.29 -12.20 22.57
N GLN A 433 -22.35 -12.96 22.80
CA GLN A 433 -22.66 -13.57 24.09
C GLN A 433 -22.43 -15.08 24.11
N ALA A 434 -21.80 -15.56 25.18
CA ALA A 434 -21.75 -16.97 25.56
C ALA A 434 -22.49 -17.15 26.89
N ASN A 435 -23.39 -18.13 26.99
CA ASN A 435 -24.12 -18.44 28.22
C ASN A 435 -24.82 -17.23 28.89
N GLY A 436 -25.34 -16.30 28.07
CA GLY A 436 -26.03 -15.09 28.54
C GLY A 436 -25.11 -13.97 29.05
N LYS A 437 -23.78 -14.12 28.96
CA LYS A 437 -22.80 -13.08 29.31
C LYS A 437 -22.13 -12.53 28.05
N ASN A 438 -21.87 -11.22 28.03
CA ASN A 438 -21.10 -10.58 26.97
C ASN A 438 -19.65 -11.07 27.05
N LYS A 439 -19.20 -11.80 26.04
CA LYS A 439 -17.82 -12.29 25.95
C LYS A 439 -16.95 -11.34 25.13
N TYR A 440 -17.51 -10.81 24.04
CA TYR A 440 -16.85 -9.81 23.21
C TYR A 440 -17.74 -8.60 23.02
N ALA A 441 -17.12 -7.42 22.98
CA ALA A 441 -17.67 -6.23 22.35
C ALA A 441 -17.06 -6.08 20.95
N VAL A 442 -17.91 -5.79 19.96
CA VAL A 442 -17.50 -5.44 18.61
C VAL A 442 -17.70 -3.94 18.43
N LEU A 443 -16.60 -3.20 18.25
CA LEU A 443 -16.58 -1.77 17.97
C LEU A 443 -15.85 -1.53 16.66
N GLY A 444 -16.60 -1.50 15.57
CA GLY A 444 -16.04 -1.49 14.22
C GLY A 444 -15.38 -2.82 13.90
N ALA A 445 -14.12 -2.79 13.50
CA ALA A 445 -13.32 -4.01 13.34
C ALA A 445 -12.62 -4.45 14.63
N GLU A 446 -12.72 -3.67 15.71
CA GLU A 446 -12.14 -4.03 17.01
C GLU A 446 -12.98 -5.13 17.67
N LEU A 447 -12.34 -6.24 18.00
CA LEU A 447 -12.90 -7.36 18.74
C LEU A 447 -12.32 -7.35 20.17
N ILE A 448 -13.08 -6.78 21.11
CA ILE A 448 -12.61 -6.55 22.47
C ILE A 448 -13.07 -7.69 23.37
N ASN A 449 -12.13 -8.40 24.00
CA ASN A 449 -12.45 -9.43 24.99
C ASN A 449 -12.87 -8.79 26.33
N LEU A 450 -14.03 -9.19 26.83
CA LEU A 450 -14.67 -8.68 28.05
C LEU A 450 -14.52 -9.62 29.26
N ASP A 451 -13.96 -10.81 29.07
CA ASP A 451 -13.59 -11.71 30.16
C ASP A 451 -12.46 -11.13 31.04
#